data_AF-A0A942FAU4-F1
#
_entry.id   AF-A0A942FAU4-F1
#
_cell.length_a   1.000
_cell.length_b   1.000
_cell.length_c   1.000
_cell.angle_alpha   90.00
_cell.angle_beta   90.00
_cell.angle_gamma   90.00
#
_symmetry.space_group_name_H-M   'P 1'
#
loop_
_entity.id
_entity.type
_entity.pdbx_description
1 polymer ?
#
loop_
_entity_poly.entity_id
_entity_poly.type
_entity_poly.pdbx_seq_one_letter_code
_entity_poly.pdbx_strand_id
1 'polypeptide(L)'
;MHLPTAILERKRIQRVIFSIRSSSRQNIYPLMERVYEMGGWCFDLPTTKHLESFKTLRESTGNEGLTGFGHLEAESGVSLTGKPLHQFESKVVSTIIRSVIPPDSVWKLFPSRPYGEVLTQKEIDRMTFDPSRFDQALSPFQLKETPFLLIGGKYGDWLLGLGRGDLLKEMVSEARKKGFIPIFSGQWATFVLPKAKPLDVAGYAIPVNKKKSLFDLEQACKMIKKFDKPIISLDPLSEGDLLEKAEEAFSFLFDELKIHSAIAEINSEDEVKSLFRGMEKVPSLIPFRKT
;
A
#
# COMPACT_ATOMS: atom_id res chain seq x y z
N MET A 1 23.25 -14.29 1.37
CA MET A 1 22.29 -14.19 0.25
C MET A 1 21.99 -12.72 0.01
N HIS A 2 22.04 -12.23 -1.23
CA HIS A 2 21.69 -10.84 -1.54
C HIS A 2 20.29 -10.78 -2.15
N LEU A 3 19.33 -10.22 -1.41
CA LEU A 3 17.99 -9.99 -1.93
C LEU A 3 18.02 -8.96 -3.07
N PRO A 4 17.20 -9.14 -4.11
CA PRO A 4 17.15 -8.23 -5.24
C PRO A 4 16.66 -6.85 -4.81
N THR A 5 17.20 -5.81 -5.44
CA THR A 5 16.92 -4.41 -5.09
C THR A 5 16.34 -3.64 -6.26
N ALA A 6 15.70 -2.51 -5.97
CA ALA A 6 15.20 -1.56 -6.94
C ALA A 6 15.55 -0.13 -6.50
N ILE A 7 15.38 0.83 -7.40
CA ILE A 7 15.55 2.26 -7.10
C ILE A 7 14.19 2.94 -7.20
N LEU A 8 13.76 3.59 -6.12
CA LEU A 8 12.55 4.42 -6.08
C LEU A 8 12.97 5.82 -5.62
N GLU A 9 12.77 6.82 -6.47
CA GLU A 9 13.22 8.21 -6.24
C GLU A 9 14.65 8.34 -5.69
N ARG A 10 15.60 7.74 -6.42
CA ARG A 10 17.04 7.75 -6.07
C ARG A 10 17.40 7.06 -4.76
N LYS A 11 16.44 6.44 -4.06
CA LYS A 11 16.69 5.57 -2.91
C LYS A 11 16.66 4.11 -3.35
N ARG A 12 17.63 3.33 -2.85
CA ARG A 12 17.63 1.89 -3.01
C ARG A 12 16.57 1.31 -2.06
N ILE A 13 15.80 0.35 -2.54
CA ILE A 13 14.84 -0.46 -1.76
C ILE A 13 14.98 -1.93 -2.13
N GLN A 14 14.46 -2.85 -1.32
CA GLN A 14 14.34 -4.26 -1.71
C GLN A 14 13.13 -4.46 -2.62
N ARG A 15 13.21 -5.44 -3.53
CA ARG A 15 12.06 -5.84 -4.36
C ARG A 15 10.97 -6.50 -3.54
N VAL A 16 11.31 -7.09 -2.39
CA VAL A 16 10.34 -7.49 -1.38
C VAL A 16 10.49 -6.59 -0.17
N ILE A 17 9.37 -6.00 0.23
CA ILE A 17 9.21 -5.25 1.46
C ILE A 17 8.42 -6.17 2.40
N PHE A 18 8.94 -6.39 3.60
CA PHE A 18 8.39 -7.38 4.53
C PHE A 18 7.33 -6.75 5.43
N SER A 19 6.11 -7.29 5.41
CA SER A 19 5.03 -6.91 6.31
C SER A 19 4.78 -8.05 7.29
N ILE A 20 4.89 -7.80 8.59
CA ILE A 20 4.68 -8.86 9.59
C ILE A 20 3.21 -8.87 9.98
N ARG A 21 2.52 -10.00 9.84
CA ARG A 21 1.13 -10.09 10.25
C ARG A 21 1.05 -10.04 11.77
N SER A 22 0.59 -8.91 12.31
CA SER A 22 0.34 -8.78 13.74
C SER A 22 -1.00 -9.39 14.12
N SER A 23 -0.99 -10.47 14.88
CA SER A 23 -2.16 -10.85 15.69
C SER A 23 -2.13 -10.08 17.02
N SER A 24 -3.28 -9.89 17.66
CA SER A 24 -3.43 -9.05 18.86
C SER A 24 -2.50 -9.42 20.03
N ARG A 25 -1.98 -10.66 20.04
CA ARG A 25 -1.14 -11.22 21.11
C ARG A 25 0.31 -11.47 20.70
N GLN A 26 0.67 -11.30 19.42
CA GLN A 26 1.98 -11.71 18.93
C GLN A 26 2.95 -10.53 18.91
N ASN A 27 4.12 -10.72 19.52
CA ASN A 27 5.22 -9.79 19.43
C ASN A 27 5.79 -9.83 18.00
N ILE A 28 5.84 -8.68 17.34
CA ILE A 28 6.30 -8.52 15.96
C ILE A 28 7.83 -8.58 15.90
N TYR A 29 8.51 -8.09 16.93
CA TYR A 29 9.96 -7.89 16.95
C TYR A 29 10.77 -9.15 16.61
N PRO A 30 10.54 -10.34 17.22
CA PRO A 30 11.37 -11.51 16.95
C PRO A 30 11.35 -11.94 15.48
N LEU A 31 10.19 -11.86 14.82
CA LEU A 31 10.10 -12.20 13.40
C LEU A 31 10.75 -11.13 12.52
N MET A 32 10.68 -9.85 12.92
CA MET A 32 11.35 -8.74 12.24
C MET A 32 12.87 -8.86 12.30
N GLU A 33 13.39 -9.19 13.49
CA GLU A 33 14.79 -9.49 13.73
C GLU A 33 15.23 -10.69 12.88
N ARG A 34 14.43 -11.74 12.81
CA ARG A 34 14.74 -12.90 11.98
C ARG A 34 14.83 -12.57 10.49
N VAL A 35 13.91 -11.76 9.97
CA VAL A 35 13.98 -11.25 8.59
C VAL A 35 15.26 -10.45 8.36
N TYR A 36 15.63 -9.62 9.34
CA TYR A 36 16.86 -8.83 9.28
C TYR A 36 18.12 -9.68 9.23
N GLU A 37 18.23 -10.68 10.11
CA GLU A 37 19.35 -11.64 10.12
C GLU A 37 19.50 -12.38 8.78
N MET A 38 18.38 -12.65 8.10
CA MET A 38 18.36 -13.29 6.79
C MET A 38 18.73 -12.33 5.64
N GLY A 39 18.82 -11.03 5.89
CA GLY A 39 19.24 -9.99 4.94
C GLY A 39 18.11 -9.06 4.48
N GLY A 40 16.93 -9.12 5.09
CA GLY A 40 15.85 -8.16 4.90
C GLY A 40 16.16 -6.82 5.58
N TRP A 41 15.84 -5.71 4.93
CA TRP A 41 16.06 -4.36 5.50
C TRP A 41 15.00 -3.34 5.09
N CYS A 42 14.03 -3.72 4.25
CA CYS A 42 12.84 -2.92 3.96
C CYS A 42 11.62 -3.52 4.65
N PHE A 43 10.96 -2.75 5.51
CA PHE A 43 9.81 -3.21 6.29
C PHE A 43 8.58 -2.35 6.04
N ASP A 44 7.45 -3.01 5.89
CA ASP A 44 6.13 -2.40 5.84
C ASP A 44 5.60 -2.20 7.26
N LEU A 45 5.15 -0.99 7.59
CA LEU A 45 4.82 -0.55 8.94
C LEU A 45 3.37 -0.05 9.01
N PRO A 46 2.37 -0.93 8.86
CA PRO A 46 0.97 -0.53 8.75
C PRO A 46 0.35 -0.05 10.07
N THR A 47 0.99 -0.33 11.22
CA THR A 47 0.46 0.08 12.53
C THR A 47 1.57 0.63 13.43
N THR A 48 1.17 1.32 14.51
CA THR A 48 2.10 1.83 15.53
C THR A 48 2.95 0.72 16.15
N LYS A 49 2.39 -0.48 16.36
CA LYS A 49 3.16 -1.64 16.87
C LYS A 49 4.30 -2.06 15.94
N HIS A 50 4.10 -1.97 14.62
CA HIS A 50 5.15 -2.24 13.65
C HIS A 50 6.23 -1.17 13.72
N LEU A 51 5.82 0.11 13.77
CA LEU A 51 6.73 1.23 13.87
C LEU A 51 7.59 1.17 15.14
N GLU A 52 7.00 0.83 16.28
CA GLU A 52 7.70 0.63 17.55
C GLU A 52 8.71 -0.53 17.45
N SER A 53 8.28 -1.69 16.95
CA SER A 53 9.16 -2.86 16.79
C SER A 53 10.32 -2.57 15.83
N PHE A 54 10.06 -1.80 14.76
CA PHE A 54 11.07 -1.38 13.80
C PHE A 54 12.09 -0.41 14.41
N LYS A 55 11.64 0.53 15.25
CA LYS A 55 12.55 1.41 16.01
C LYS A 55 13.43 0.60 16.95
N THR A 56 12.86 -0.34 17.69
CA THR A 56 13.64 -1.23 18.56
C THR A 56 14.67 -2.03 17.76
N LEU A 57 14.32 -2.54 16.58
CA LEU A 57 15.26 -3.27 15.70
C LEU A 57 16.38 -2.36 15.20
N ARG A 58 16.07 -1.12 14.82
CA ARG A 58 17.06 -0.14 14.39
C ARG A 58 18.02 0.23 15.50
N GLU A 59 17.51 0.44 16.71
CA GLU A 59 18.30 0.73 17.90
C GLU A 59 19.20 -0.45 18.29
N SER A 60 18.66 -1.68 18.30
CA SER A 60 19.41 -2.87 18.69
C SER A 60 20.53 -3.25 17.70
N THR A 61 20.30 -3.01 16.41
CA THR A 61 21.25 -3.33 15.34
C THR A 61 22.21 -2.19 15.00
N GLY A 62 21.87 -0.95 15.37
CA GLY A 62 22.59 0.26 14.94
C GLY A 62 22.56 0.48 13.42
N ASN A 63 21.73 -0.23 12.67
CA ASN A 63 21.75 -0.21 11.22
C ASN A 63 20.91 0.95 10.65
N GLU A 64 21.57 2.04 10.29
CA GLU A 64 20.90 3.21 9.69
C GLU A 64 20.30 2.95 8.30
N GLY A 65 20.68 1.85 7.64
CA GLY A 65 20.18 1.43 6.33
C GLY A 65 18.81 0.75 6.37
N LEU A 66 18.30 0.39 7.54
CA LEU A 66 16.93 -0.09 7.71
C LEU A 66 15.94 0.98 7.23
N THR A 67 14.99 0.58 6.38
CA THR A 67 14.04 1.47 5.73
C THR A 67 12.60 1.00 5.96
N GLY A 68 11.78 1.87 6.54
CA GLY A 68 10.37 1.64 6.80
C GLY A 68 9.45 2.28 5.77
N PHE A 69 8.29 1.66 5.56
CA PHE A 69 7.18 2.15 4.75
C PHE A 69 5.99 2.39 5.69
N GLY A 70 5.73 3.66 6.00
CA GLY A 70 4.62 4.06 6.88
C GLY A 70 3.30 4.09 6.13
N HIS A 71 2.19 3.96 6.85
CA HIS A 71 0.84 4.06 6.28
C HIS A 71 0.10 5.29 6.81
N LEU A 72 -0.51 6.03 5.91
CA LEU A 72 -1.41 7.15 6.18
C LEU A 72 -2.71 6.95 5.43
N GLU A 73 -3.73 6.53 6.16
CA GLU A 73 -5.08 6.42 5.61
C GLU A 73 -5.59 7.82 5.24
N ALA A 74 -6.28 7.93 4.10
CA ALA A 74 -6.80 9.23 3.67
C ALA A 74 -7.84 9.82 4.65
N GLU A 75 -8.51 8.99 5.47
CA GLU A 75 -9.40 9.49 6.53
C GLU A 75 -8.67 10.39 7.54
N SER A 76 -7.36 10.21 7.72
CA SER A 76 -6.57 10.99 8.67
C SER A 76 -6.40 12.45 8.24
N GLY A 77 -6.61 12.76 6.96
CA GLY A 77 -6.52 14.11 6.43
C GLY A 77 -7.83 14.68 5.90
N VAL A 78 -8.95 13.95 5.92
CA VAL A 78 -10.24 14.46 5.39
C VAL A 78 -11.27 14.67 6.47
N SER A 79 -11.95 15.81 6.36
CA SER A 79 -13.09 16.16 7.19
C SER A 79 -14.34 16.43 6.34
N LEU A 80 -15.50 16.07 6.87
CA LEU A 80 -16.81 16.48 6.38
C LEU A 80 -17.51 17.23 7.52
N THR A 81 -17.89 18.49 7.29
CA THR A 81 -18.51 19.35 8.32
C THR A 81 -17.67 19.47 9.61
N GLY A 82 -16.33 19.51 9.45
CA GLY A 82 -15.38 19.58 10.58
C GLY A 82 -15.17 18.26 11.33
N LYS A 83 -15.86 17.18 10.95
CA LYS A 83 -15.74 15.86 11.56
C LYS A 83 -14.94 14.90 10.67
N PRO A 84 -14.19 13.94 11.25
CA PRO A 84 -13.49 12.92 10.48
C PRO A 84 -14.38 12.13 9.53
N LEU A 85 -13.86 11.82 8.33
CA LEU A 85 -14.60 11.10 7.29
C LEU A 85 -15.09 9.72 7.75
N HIS A 86 -14.36 9.03 8.64
CA HIS A 86 -14.76 7.72 9.16
C HIS A 86 -16.10 7.74 9.91
N GLN A 87 -16.47 8.88 10.50
CA GLN A 87 -17.77 9.04 11.15
C GLN A 87 -18.94 9.01 10.15
N PHE A 88 -18.64 9.12 8.86
CA PHE A 88 -19.60 9.04 7.75
C PHE A 88 -19.35 7.82 6.85
N GLU A 89 -18.57 6.82 7.30
CA GLU A 89 -18.19 5.66 6.47
C GLU A 89 -19.42 4.97 5.87
N SER A 90 -20.49 4.76 6.64
CA SER A 90 -21.71 4.10 6.15
C SER A 90 -22.35 4.84 4.98
N LYS A 91 -22.37 6.18 5.04
CA LYS A 91 -22.93 7.05 4.01
C LYS A 91 -22.02 7.12 2.78
N VAL A 92 -20.71 7.20 2.99
CA VAL A 92 -19.70 7.13 1.92
C VAL A 92 -19.83 5.82 1.17
N VAL A 93 -19.82 4.69 1.87
CA VAL A 93 -19.90 3.36 1.26
C VAL A 93 -21.22 3.18 0.52
N SER A 94 -22.35 3.61 1.09
CA SER A 94 -23.64 3.58 0.39
C SER A 94 -23.61 4.39 -0.92
N THR A 95 -22.94 5.55 -0.92
CA THR A 95 -22.78 6.40 -2.11
C THR A 95 -21.94 5.73 -3.19
N ILE A 96 -20.81 5.15 -2.78
CA ILE A 96 -19.89 4.39 -3.65
C ILE A 96 -20.59 3.20 -4.29
N ILE A 97 -21.31 2.40 -3.49
CA ILE A 97 -22.04 1.23 -3.98
C ILE A 97 -23.05 1.64 -5.05
N ARG A 98 -23.78 2.74 -4.85
CA ARG A 98 -24.83 3.18 -5.79
C ARG A 98 -24.30 3.87 -7.04
N SER A 99 -23.13 4.51 -6.98
CA SER A 99 -22.69 5.45 -8.01
C SER A 99 -21.42 5.03 -8.75
N VAL A 100 -20.63 4.12 -8.17
CA VAL A 100 -19.28 3.77 -8.67
C VAL A 100 -19.17 2.29 -9.02
N ILE A 101 -19.75 1.42 -8.20
CA ILE A 101 -19.58 -0.03 -8.34
C ILE A 101 -20.65 -0.59 -9.31
N PRO A 102 -20.27 -1.39 -10.32
CA PRO A 102 -21.24 -2.06 -11.17
C PRO A 102 -22.18 -2.94 -10.33
N PRO A 103 -23.51 -2.96 -10.61
CA PRO A 103 -24.49 -3.70 -9.81
C PRO A 103 -24.10 -5.17 -9.54
N ASP A 104 -23.57 -5.86 -10.57
CA ASP A 104 -23.18 -7.27 -10.49
C ASP A 104 -21.95 -7.53 -9.59
N SER A 105 -21.20 -6.48 -9.25
CA SER A 105 -20.01 -6.56 -8.40
C SER A 105 -20.27 -6.17 -6.94
N VAL A 106 -21.43 -5.56 -6.64
CA VAL A 106 -21.78 -5.09 -5.29
C VAL A 106 -21.76 -6.23 -4.28
N TRP A 107 -22.38 -7.37 -4.63
CA TRP A 107 -22.45 -8.55 -3.75
C TRP A 107 -21.10 -9.17 -3.42
N LYS A 108 -20.11 -9.05 -4.33
CA LYS A 108 -18.75 -9.57 -4.12
C LYS A 108 -17.94 -8.69 -3.19
N LEU A 109 -18.14 -7.37 -3.24
CA LEU A 109 -17.34 -6.40 -2.50
C LEU A 109 -17.94 -6.02 -1.15
N PHE A 110 -19.26 -6.06 -1.04
CA PHE A 110 -20.01 -5.64 0.15
C PHE A 110 -21.07 -6.68 0.52
N PRO A 111 -20.68 -7.92 0.84
CA PRO A 111 -21.63 -8.90 1.32
C PRO A 111 -22.29 -8.36 2.60
N SER A 112 -23.62 -8.31 2.60
CA SER A 112 -24.44 -8.01 3.79
C SER A 112 -24.58 -6.54 4.22
N ARG A 113 -24.22 -5.53 3.42
CA ARG A 113 -24.48 -4.12 3.81
C ARG A 113 -25.88 -3.65 3.38
N PRO A 114 -26.74 -3.18 4.30
CA PRO A 114 -28.00 -2.53 3.92
C PRO A 114 -27.71 -1.22 3.18
N TYR A 115 -28.52 -0.92 2.17
CA TYR A 115 -28.46 0.36 1.46
C TYR A 115 -28.90 1.48 2.40
N GLY A 116 -27.93 2.21 2.95
CA GLY A 116 -28.17 3.35 3.82
C GLY A 116 -28.43 4.66 3.06
N GLU A 117 -28.44 5.75 3.81
CA GLU A 117 -28.40 7.10 3.24
C GLU A 117 -27.15 7.28 2.37
N VAL A 118 -27.26 8.12 1.33
CA VAL A 118 -26.14 8.50 0.47
C VAL A 118 -25.78 9.96 0.66
N LEU A 119 -24.52 10.29 0.41
CA LEU A 119 -24.04 11.66 0.35
C LEU A 119 -24.68 12.37 -0.83
N THR A 120 -25.19 13.55 -0.57
CA THR A 120 -25.56 14.50 -1.62
C THR A 120 -24.29 15.09 -2.24
N GLN A 121 -24.36 15.58 -3.47
CA GLN A 121 -23.23 16.27 -4.10
C GLN A 121 -22.73 17.44 -3.25
N LYS A 122 -23.66 18.19 -2.63
CA LYS A 122 -23.34 19.27 -1.70
C LYS A 122 -22.52 18.81 -0.48
N GLU A 123 -22.75 17.60 0.03
CA GLU A 123 -21.93 17.03 1.10
C GLU A 123 -20.55 16.62 0.59
N ILE A 124 -20.48 15.99 -0.59
CA ILE A 124 -19.22 15.62 -1.25
C ILE A 124 -18.34 16.85 -1.47
N ASP A 125 -18.91 17.93 -2.01
CA ASP A 125 -18.20 19.19 -2.30
C ASP A 125 -17.71 19.88 -1.02
N ARG A 126 -18.37 19.64 0.11
CA ARG A 126 -18.01 20.19 1.42
C ARG A 126 -16.93 19.40 2.16
N MET A 127 -16.45 18.28 1.61
CA MET A 127 -15.28 17.62 2.18
C MET A 127 -14.06 18.54 2.04
N THR A 128 -13.24 18.61 3.07
CA THR A 128 -12.04 19.45 3.08
C THR A 128 -10.85 18.66 3.60
N PHE A 129 -9.67 19.06 3.16
CA PHE A 129 -8.43 18.61 3.78
C PHE A 129 -8.31 19.27 5.17
N ASP A 130 -7.85 18.51 6.15
CA ASP A 130 -7.60 18.94 7.53
C ASP A 130 -6.10 18.83 7.81
N PRO A 131 -5.32 19.92 7.60
CA PRO A 131 -3.87 19.89 7.75
C PRO A 131 -3.43 19.54 9.17
N SER A 132 -4.17 19.98 10.20
CA SER A 132 -3.81 19.72 11.59
C SER A 132 -3.91 18.24 11.93
N ARG A 133 -4.97 17.57 11.46
CA ARG A 133 -5.13 16.13 11.69
C ARG A 133 -4.14 15.33 10.87
N PHE A 134 -3.88 15.75 9.64
CA PHE A 134 -2.88 15.12 8.79
C PHE A 134 -1.49 15.20 9.41
N ASP A 135 -1.10 16.37 9.94
CA ASP A 135 0.17 16.57 10.63
C ASP A 135 0.28 15.74 11.90
N GLN A 136 -0.81 15.63 12.67
CA GLN A 136 -0.85 14.75 13.83
C GLN A 136 -0.64 13.27 13.44
N ALA A 137 -1.29 12.81 12.38
CA ALA A 137 -1.14 11.44 11.87
C ALA A 137 0.27 11.17 11.31
N LEU A 138 0.92 12.20 10.78
CA LEU A 138 2.28 12.13 10.25
C LEU A 138 3.35 12.16 11.35
N SER A 139 3.06 12.77 12.50
CA SER A 139 4.04 12.98 13.59
C SER A 139 4.81 11.76 14.10
N PRO A 140 4.29 10.51 14.07
CA PRO A 140 5.05 9.34 14.52
C PRO A 140 6.23 8.96 13.61
N PHE A 141 6.17 9.38 12.34
CA PHE A 141 7.13 9.00 11.30
C PHE A 141 8.34 9.95 11.27
N GLN A 142 9.53 9.37 11.19
CA GLN A 142 10.79 10.09 11.05
C GLN A 142 11.38 9.85 9.66
N LEU A 143 11.77 10.91 8.94
CA LEU A 143 12.27 10.83 7.56
C LEU A 143 13.45 9.87 7.36
N LYS A 144 14.36 9.78 8.34
CA LYS A 144 15.54 8.90 8.25
C LYS A 144 15.18 7.42 8.35
N GLU A 145 14.08 7.11 9.04
CA GLU A 145 13.63 5.76 9.35
C GLU A 145 12.53 5.30 8.38
N THR A 146 11.60 6.20 8.08
CA THR A 146 10.35 5.97 7.35
C THR A 146 10.18 7.00 6.24
N PRO A 147 11.09 7.04 5.25
CA PRO A 147 11.03 8.02 4.17
C PRO A 147 9.85 7.81 3.23
N PHE A 148 9.30 6.58 3.15
CA PHE A 148 8.19 6.24 2.27
C PHE A 148 6.87 6.21 3.02
N LEU A 149 5.83 6.81 2.44
CA LEU A 149 4.48 6.83 3.00
C LEU A 149 3.47 6.30 1.99
N LEU A 150 2.78 5.22 2.34
CA LEU A 150 1.60 4.76 1.62
C LEU A 150 0.42 5.65 2.03
N ILE A 151 -0.07 6.45 1.09
CA ILE A 151 -1.17 7.39 1.31
C ILE A 151 -2.40 6.94 0.54
N GLY A 152 -3.56 6.87 1.21
CA GLY A 152 -4.83 6.54 0.57
C GLY A 152 -5.56 5.45 1.33
N GLY A 153 -5.19 4.20 1.06
CA GLY A 153 -5.87 3.02 1.58
C GLY A 153 -7.28 2.90 0.99
N LYS A 154 -8.22 2.31 1.74
CA LYS A 154 -9.62 2.17 1.27
C LYS A 154 -10.29 3.54 1.03
N TYR A 155 -9.92 4.55 1.83
CA TYR A 155 -10.47 5.89 1.68
C TYR A 155 -9.93 6.61 0.45
N GLY A 156 -8.71 6.29 0.01
CA GLY A 156 -8.17 6.80 -1.26
C GLY A 156 -9.07 6.42 -2.44
N ASP A 157 -9.45 5.16 -2.53
CA ASP A 157 -10.38 4.65 -3.54
C ASP A 157 -11.73 5.39 -3.49
N TRP A 158 -12.24 5.62 -2.28
CA TRP A 158 -13.52 6.30 -2.09
C TRP A 158 -13.45 7.77 -2.52
N LEU A 159 -12.38 8.49 -2.19
CA LEU A 159 -12.18 9.87 -2.63
C LEU A 159 -12.10 9.96 -4.16
N LEU A 160 -11.38 9.05 -4.83
CA LEU A 160 -11.38 8.96 -6.30
C LEU A 160 -12.75 8.57 -6.87
N GLY A 161 -13.50 7.76 -6.14
CA GLY A 161 -14.91 7.42 -6.34
C GLY A 161 -15.81 8.65 -6.39
N LEU A 162 -15.70 9.49 -5.37
CA LEU A 162 -16.50 10.69 -5.16
C LEU A 162 -16.00 11.90 -5.97
N GLY A 163 -14.98 11.74 -6.80
CA GLY A 163 -14.40 12.84 -7.57
C GLY A 163 -13.55 13.81 -6.74
N ARG A 164 -13.21 13.46 -5.50
CA ARG A 164 -12.41 14.26 -4.56
C ARG A 164 -10.92 13.93 -4.57
N GLY A 165 -10.38 13.72 -5.77
CA GLY A 165 -8.94 13.49 -5.97
C GLY A 165 -8.07 14.71 -5.66
N ASP A 166 -8.66 15.91 -5.59
CA ASP A 166 -8.04 17.14 -5.09
C ASP A 166 -7.53 16.97 -3.65
N LEU A 167 -8.31 16.35 -2.77
CA LEU A 167 -7.92 16.13 -1.38
C LEU A 167 -6.71 15.20 -1.24
N LEU A 168 -6.62 14.19 -2.12
CA LEU A 168 -5.44 13.32 -2.19
C LEU A 168 -4.21 14.08 -2.69
N LYS A 169 -4.37 15.02 -3.63
CA LYS A 169 -3.28 15.89 -4.08
C LYS A 169 -2.76 16.77 -2.94
N GLU A 170 -3.65 17.30 -2.11
CA GLU A 170 -3.26 18.09 -0.92
C GLU A 170 -2.43 17.26 0.06
N MET A 171 -2.88 16.06 0.43
CA MET A 171 -2.12 15.14 1.29
C MET A 171 -0.74 14.80 0.73
N VAL A 172 -0.69 14.45 -0.56
CA VAL A 172 0.57 14.15 -1.27
C VAL A 172 1.48 15.37 -1.26
N SER A 173 0.95 16.57 -1.52
CA SER A 173 1.73 17.81 -1.50
C SER A 173 2.28 18.12 -0.10
N GLU A 174 1.50 17.92 0.96
CA GLU A 174 1.98 18.15 2.33
C GLU A 174 3.05 17.14 2.74
N ALA A 175 2.89 15.86 2.39
CA ALA A 175 3.92 14.85 2.62
C ALA A 175 5.23 15.21 1.89
N ARG A 176 5.15 15.65 0.62
CA ARG A 176 6.29 16.12 -0.17
C ARG A 176 6.99 17.32 0.46
N LYS A 177 6.24 18.34 0.89
CA LYS A 177 6.78 19.54 1.55
C LYS A 177 7.61 19.20 2.79
N LYS A 178 7.21 18.15 3.51
CA LYS A 178 7.92 17.65 4.69
C LYS A 178 9.05 16.68 4.35
N GLY A 179 9.33 16.44 3.07
CA GLY A 179 10.46 15.62 2.60
C GLY A 179 10.17 14.12 2.49
N PHE A 180 8.94 13.67 2.73
CA PHE A 180 8.57 12.28 2.54
C PHE A 180 8.39 11.93 1.06
N ILE A 181 8.45 10.65 0.77
CA ILE A 181 8.26 10.06 -0.55
C ILE A 181 6.90 9.35 -0.57
N PRO A 182 5.83 10.04 -1.02
CA PRO A 182 4.50 9.46 -1.02
C PRO A 182 4.37 8.39 -2.12
N ILE A 183 3.66 7.33 -1.78
CA ILE A 183 3.24 6.23 -2.63
C ILE A 183 1.72 6.20 -2.51
N PHE A 184 0.99 6.29 -3.62
CA PHE A 184 -0.46 6.13 -3.55
C PHE A 184 -0.80 4.68 -3.23
N SER A 185 -1.66 4.42 -2.25
CA SER A 185 -2.17 3.08 -1.94
C SER A 185 -3.66 3.00 -2.23
N GLY A 186 -4.08 1.98 -2.98
CA GLY A 186 -5.48 1.74 -3.30
C GLY A 186 -5.80 0.26 -3.51
N GLN A 187 -7.08 -0.09 -3.49
CA GLN A 187 -7.55 -1.47 -3.53
C GLN A 187 -8.08 -1.88 -4.92
N TRP A 188 -8.58 -0.92 -5.71
CA TRP A 188 -9.26 -1.22 -6.98
C TRP A 188 -8.40 -0.87 -8.19
N ALA A 189 -7.42 -1.72 -8.50
CA ALA A 189 -6.38 -1.45 -9.52
C ALA A 189 -6.92 -0.83 -10.83
N THR A 190 -7.92 -1.45 -11.47
CA THR A 190 -8.49 -0.99 -12.75
C THR A 190 -9.23 0.35 -12.65
N PHE A 191 -9.68 0.73 -11.46
CA PHE A 191 -10.39 1.97 -11.22
C PHE A 191 -9.47 3.10 -10.76
N VAL A 192 -8.57 2.81 -9.82
CA VAL A 192 -7.77 3.84 -9.15
C VAL A 192 -6.57 4.28 -9.97
N LEU A 193 -5.88 3.37 -10.68
CA LEU A 193 -4.69 3.71 -11.45
C LEU A 193 -4.92 4.87 -12.44
N PRO A 194 -5.95 4.85 -13.32
CA PRO A 194 -6.15 5.96 -14.26
C PRO A 194 -6.52 7.26 -13.54
N LYS A 195 -7.25 7.19 -12.42
CA LYS A 195 -7.72 8.37 -11.67
C LYS A 195 -6.64 8.98 -10.78
N ALA A 196 -5.74 8.16 -10.25
CA ALA A 196 -4.64 8.55 -9.37
C ALA A 196 -3.38 8.94 -10.16
N LYS A 197 -3.33 8.71 -11.48
CA LYS A 197 -2.21 9.09 -12.34
C LYS A 197 -1.72 10.55 -12.16
N PRO A 198 -2.62 11.55 -11.99
CA PRO A 198 -2.21 12.94 -11.77
C PRO A 198 -1.58 13.25 -10.40
N LEU A 199 -1.55 12.29 -9.45
CA LEU A 199 -0.90 12.47 -8.16
C LEU A 199 0.63 12.49 -8.32
N ASP A 200 1.30 13.39 -7.61
CA ASP A 200 2.76 13.49 -7.56
C ASP A 200 3.36 12.50 -6.54
N VAL A 201 3.20 11.21 -6.85
CA VAL A 201 3.68 10.09 -6.04
C VAL A 201 4.81 9.34 -6.74
N ALA A 202 5.69 8.74 -5.94
CA ALA A 202 6.82 7.93 -6.41
C ALA A 202 6.38 6.61 -7.06
N GLY A 203 5.23 6.09 -6.63
CA GLY A 203 4.68 4.83 -7.13
C GLY A 203 3.27 4.59 -6.61
N TYR A 204 2.70 3.44 -6.99
CA TYR A 204 1.34 3.04 -6.68
C TYR A 204 1.34 1.64 -6.09
N ALA A 205 0.90 1.51 -4.85
CA ALA A 205 0.68 0.25 -4.17
C ALA A 205 -0.75 -0.25 -4.44
N ILE A 206 -0.88 -1.39 -5.12
CA ILE A 206 -2.19 -1.98 -5.47
C ILE A 206 -2.17 -3.51 -5.32
N PRO A 207 -3.31 -4.15 -4.97
CA PRO A 207 -3.39 -5.60 -4.88
C PRO A 207 -3.38 -6.25 -6.28
N VAL A 208 -2.38 -7.08 -6.52
CA VAL A 208 -2.26 -7.89 -7.73
C VAL A 208 -1.42 -9.13 -7.43
N ASN A 209 -1.90 -10.31 -7.80
CA ASN A 209 -1.11 -11.53 -7.75
C ASN A 209 -1.58 -12.53 -8.82
N LYS A 210 -0.91 -13.68 -8.92
CA LYS A 210 -1.18 -14.70 -9.94
C LYS A 210 -2.58 -15.31 -9.85
N LYS A 211 -3.21 -15.30 -8.67
CA LYS A 211 -4.57 -15.85 -8.45
C LYS A 211 -5.66 -14.80 -8.63
N LYS A 212 -5.44 -13.59 -8.12
CA LYS A 212 -6.48 -12.57 -7.99
C LYS A 212 -5.94 -11.16 -8.24
N SER A 213 -6.78 -10.36 -8.90
CA SER A 213 -6.86 -8.91 -8.70
C SER A 213 -8.34 -8.58 -8.56
N LEU A 214 -8.65 -7.49 -7.86
CA LEU A 214 -10.04 -7.14 -7.62
C LEU A 214 -10.75 -6.81 -8.95
N PHE A 215 -11.97 -7.33 -9.12
CA PHE A 215 -12.80 -7.33 -10.34
C PHE A 215 -12.31 -8.23 -11.48
N ASP A 216 -11.17 -7.92 -12.08
CA ASP A 216 -10.69 -8.58 -13.30
C ASP A 216 -9.16 -8.58 -13.35
N LEU A 217 -8.57 -9.77 -13.17
CA LEU A 217 -7.13 -9.97 -13.20
C LEU A 217 -6.54 -9.67 -14.58
N GLU A 218 -7.20 -10.07 -15.67
CA GLU A 218 -6.70 -9.87 -17.03
C GLU A 218 -6.65 -8.37 -17.35
N GLN A 219 -7.73 -7.65 -17.03
CA GLN A 219 -7.80 -6.21 -17.22
C GLN A 219 -6.78 -5.47 -16.34
N ALA A 220 -6.65 -5.85 -15.07
CA ALA A 220 -5.64 -5.30 -14.17
C ALA A 220 -4.22 -5.51 -14.74
N CYS A 221 -3.91 -6.72 -15.21
CA CYS A 221 -2.62 -7.02 -15.83
C CYS A 221 -2.36 -6.17 -17.09
N LYS A 222 -3.35 -6.03 -17.98
CA LYS A 222 -3.25 -5.18 -19.17
C LYS A 222 -3.00 -3.71 -18.81
N MET A 223 -3.64 -3.23 -17.74
CA MET A 223 -3.48 -1.86 -17.26
C MET A 223 -2.10 -1.64 -16.65
N ILE A 224 -1.66 -2.52 -15.74
CA ILE A 224 -0.34 -2.47 -15.10
C ILE A 224 0.77 -2.47 -16.15
N LYS A 225 0.68 -3.36 -17.16
CA LYS A 225 1.66 -3.43 -18.25
C LYS A 225 1.75 -2.15 -19.10
N LYS A 226 0.76 -1.27 -19.05
CA LYS A 226 0.73 0.02 -19.77
C LYS A 226 0.96 1.23 -18.86
N PHE A 227 1.03 1.01 -17.56
CA PHE A 227 1.19 2.07 -16.58
C PHE A 227 2.64 2.55 -16.56
N ASP A 228 2.85 3.86 -16.56
CA ASP A 228 4.14 4.50 -16.78
C ASP A 228 4.90 4.83 -15.48
N LYS A 229 4.25 4.64 -14.33
CA LYS A 229 4.85 4.85 -13.01
C LYS A 229 5.09 3.53 -12.26
N PRO A 230 6.04 3.48 -11.31
CA PRO A 230 6.30 2.28 -10.53
C PRO A 230 5.05 1.74 -9.83
N ILE A 231 4.82 0.44 -9.98
CA ILE A 231 3.78 -0.29 -9.24
C ILE A 231 4.43 -1.13 -8.16
N ILE A 232 3.88 -1.06 -6.95
CA ILE A 232 4.19 -1.94 -5.82
C ILE A 232 3.01 -2.90 -5.65
N SER A 233 3.27 -4.19 -5.70
CA SER A 233 2.24 -5.21 -5.48
C SER A 233 1.91 -5.34 -4.00
N LEU A 234 0.64 -5.23 -3.65
CA LEU A 234 0.10 -5.65 -2.35
C LEU A 234 -0.37 -7.10 -2.45
N ASP A 235 -0.23 -7.85 -1.35
CA ASP A 235 -0.65 -9.26 -1.25
C ASP A 235 -0.14 -10.16 -2.41
N PRO A 236 1.19 -10.19 -2.68
CA PRO A 236 1.76 -10.95 -3.79
C PRO A 236 1.57 -12.47 -3.65
N LEU A 237 1.36 -12.95 -2.42
CA LEU A 237 1.25 -14.38 -2.09
C LEU A 237 -0.19 -14.82 -1.76
N SER A 238 -1.19 -13.96 -2.01
CA SER A 238 -2.61 -14.25 -1.81
C SER A 238 -2.93 -14.72 -0.38
N GLU A 239 -2.44 -14.03 0.63
CA GLU A 239 -2.63 -14.33 2.06
C GLU A 239 -1.94 -15.65 2.53
N GLY A 240 -0.96 -16.13 1.76
CA GLY A 240 -0.17 -17.34 2.05
C GLY A 240 -0.46 -18.49 1.09
N ASP A 241 -1.55 -18.42 0.34
CA ASP A 241 -2.02 -19.41 -0.64
C ASP A 241 -1.04 -19.74 -1.77
N LEU A 242 -0.07 -18.85 -2.02
CA LEU A 242 0.95 -19.01 -3.06
C LEU A 242 2.35 -19.22 -2.46
N LEU A 243 2.48 -19.42 -1.16
CA LEU A 243 3.78 -19.52 -0.49
C LEU A 243 4.60 -20.72 -0.98
N GLU A 244 3.96 -21.88 -1.17
CA GLU A 244 4.62 -23.07 -1.75
C GLU A 244 5.07 -22.85 -3.21
N LYS A 245 4.46 -21.87 -3.88
CA LYS A 245 4.75 -21.46 -5.26
C LYS A 245 5.32 -20.03 -5.31
N ALA A 246 6.04 -19.61 -4.27
CA ALA A 246 6.54 -18.25 -4.14
C ALA A 246 7.39 -17.82 -5.35
N GLU A 247 8.22 -18.74 -5.88
CA GLU A 247 8.99 -18.49 -7.10
C GLU A 247 8.10 -18.13 -8.30
N GLU A 248 7.05 -18.91 -8.57
CA GLU A 248 6.12 -18.63 -9.66
C GLU A 248 5.34 -17.33 -9.43
N ALA A 249 4.96 -17.06 -8.18
CA ALA A 249 4.25 -15.84 -7.81
C ALA A 249 5.12 -14.60 -8.07
N PHE A 250 6.39 -14.63 -7.65
CA PHE A 250 7.32 -13.53 -7.87
C PHE A 250 7.73 -13.39 -9.34
N SER A 251 7.93 -14.49 -10.08
CA SER A 251 8.20 -14.41 -11.51
C SER A 251 7.03 -13.79 -12.28
N PHE A 252 5.78 -14.15 -11.96
CA PHE A 252 4.60 -13.48 -12.52
C PHE A 252 4.64 -11.95 -12.29
N LEU A 253 4.93 -11.52 -11.06
CA LEU A 253 4.97 -10.08 -10.74
C LEU A 253 6.14 -9.36 -11.42
N PHE A 254 7.36 -9.87 -11.26
CA PHE A 254 8.57 -9.15 -11.68
C PHE A 254 8.92 -9.36 -13.16
N ASP A 255 8.68 -10.55 -13.71
CA ASP A 255 9.03 -10.88 -15.09
C ASP A 255 7.89 -10.62 -16.06
N GLU A 256 6.66 -11.03 -15.74
CA GLU A 256 5.53 -10.85 -16.65
C GLU A 256 4.91 -9.46 -16.54
N LEU A 257 4.60 -9.01 -15.32
CA LEU A 257 3.95 -7.73 -15.08
C LEU A 257 4.93 -6.55 -14.97
N LYS A 258 6.23 -6.82 -14.78
CA LYS A 258 7.27 -5.79 -14.57
C LYS A 258 6.98 -4.89 -13.37
N ILE A 259 6.41 -5.47 -12.31
CA ILE A 259 6.22 -4.82 -11.01
C ILE A 259 7.57 -4.36 -10.45
N HIS A 260 7.58 -3.23 -9.75
CA HIS A 260 8.80 -2.63 -9.20
C HIS A 260 9.24 -3.32 -7.91
N SER A 261 8.32 -3.41 -6.94
CA SER A 261 8.49 -4.09 -5.66
C SER A 261 7.17 -4.75 -5.22
N ALA A 262 7.21 -5.59 -4.19
CA ALA A 262 6.04 -6.22 -3.59
C ALA A 262 6.10 -6.14 -2.07
N ILE A 263 4.98 -5.84 -1.42
CA ILE A 263 4.80 -5.91 0.03
C ILE A 263 4.24 -7.29 0.35
N ALA A 264 5.07 -8.15 0.95
CA ALA A 264 4.71 -9.53 1.24
C ALA A 264 4.47 -9.71 2.74
N GLU A 265 3.30 -10.24 3.09
CA GLU A 265 2.95 -10.58 4.46
C GLU A 265 3.64 -11.88 4.91
N ILE A 266 4.11 -11.90 6.15
CA ILE A 266 4.71 -13.06 6.81
C ILE A 266 4.17 -13.22 8.24
N ASN A 267 3.94 -14.45 8.68
CA ASN A 267 3.41 -14.74 10.02
C ASN A 267 4.32 -15.66 10.86
N SER A 268 5.32 -16.30 10.24
CA SER A 268 6.22 -17.25 10.90
C SER A 268 7.57 -17.34 10.19
N GLU A 269 8.56 -17.92 10.87
CA GLU A 269 9.90 -18.09 10.30
C GLU A 269 9.92 -19.00 9.07
N ASP A 270 9.05 -19.99 8.99
CA ASP A 270 9.00 -20.90 7.84
C ASP A 270 8.44 -20.21 6.59
N GLU A 271 7.54 -19.24 6.78
CA GLU A 271 7.13 -18.34 5.69
C GLU A 271 8.29 -17.46 5.24
N VAL A 272 9.09 -16.92 6.16
CA VAL A 272 10.29 -16.16 5.82
C VAL A 272 11.24 -17.01 4.97
N LYS A 273 11.57 -18.23 5.39
CA LYS A 273 12.44 -19.14 4.62
C LYS A 273 11.88 -19.43 3.22
N SER A 274 10.57 -19.64 3.11
CA SER A 274 9.90 -19.93 1.84
C SER A 274 9.91 -18.72 0.92
N LEU A 275 9.67 -17.52 1.46
CA LEU A 275 9.77 -16.27 0.73
C LEU A 275 11.19 -16.07 0.19
N PHE A 276 12.21 -16.19 1.04
CA PHE A 276 13.61 -16.03 0.63
C PHE A 276 13.97 -17.01 -0.50
N ARG A 277 13.63 -18.30 -0.38
CA ARG A 277 13.81 -19.28 -1.46
C ARG A 277 13.16 -18.84 -2.78
N GLY A 278 11.91 -18.36 -2.72
CA GLY A 278 11.19 -17.83 -3.88
C GLY A 278 11.88 -16.63 -4.55
N MET A 279 12.69 -15.88 -3.80
CA MET A 279 13.42 -14.71 -4.29
C MET A 279 14.79 -15.01 -4.90
N GLU A 280 15.35 -16.22 -4.73
CA GLU A 280 16.69 -16.58 -5.24
C GLU A 280 16.82 -16.43 -6.76
N LYS A 281 15.72 -16.67 -7.48
CA LYS A 281 15.67 -16.62 -8.95
C LYS A 281 15.17 -15.29 -9.50
N VAL A 282 14.77 -14.36 -8.62
CA VAL A 282 14.31 -13.03 -9.05
C VAL A 282 15.54 -12.18 -9.39
N PRO A 283 15.63 -11.63 -10.62
CA PRO A 283 16.79 -10.81 -11.00
C PRO A 283 16.89 -9.56 -10.13
N SER A 284 18.11 -9.23 -9.69
CA SER A 284 18.42 -8.03 -8.91
C SER A 284 18.32 -6.73 -9.70
N LEU A 285 18.33 -6.79 -11.03
CA LEU A 285 18.25 -5.65 -11.94
C LEU A 285 17.38 -5.99 -13.14
N ILE A 286 16.06 -5.81 -13.01
CA ILE A 286 15.21 -5.58 -14.18
C ILE A 286 15.08 -4.07 -14.31
N PRO A 287 15.67 -3.45 -15.36
CA PRO A 287 15.51 -2.02 -15.57
C PRO A 287 14.02 -1.68 -15.63
N PHE A 288 13.61 -0.68 -14.84
CA PHE A 288 12.28 -0.08 -15.00
C PHE A 288 12.15 0.34 -16.46
N ARG A 289 11.01 0.03 -17.10
CA ARG A 289 10.78 0.37 -18.51
C ARG A 289 11.06 1.86 -18.67
N LYS A 290 12.10 2.21 -19.45
CA LYS A 290 12.16 3.53 -20.07
C LYS A 290 10.95 3.60 -21.00
N THR A 291 10.00 4.47 -20.66
CA THR A 291 9.07 5.03 -21.65
C THR A 291 9.86 5.73 -22.73
#